data_AF-A0A7C6DTY8-F1
#
_entry.id   AF-A0A7C6DTY8-F1
#
_cell.length_a   1.000
_cell.length_b   1.000
_cell.length_c   1.000
_cell.angle_alpha   90.00
_cell.angle_beta   90.00
_cell.angle_gamma   90.00
#
_symmetry.space_group_name_H-M   'P 1'
#
loop_
_entity.id
_entity.type
_entity.pdbx_description
1 polymer ?
#
loop_
_entity_poly.entity_id
_entity_poly.type
_entity_poly.pdbx_seq_one_letter_code
_entity_poly.pdbx_strand_id
1 'polypeptide(L)'
;MSIQISAICKEKRADKTCVFNQSTLAFYLLYWYFLVCLLIQPAVGYLSEHLGLLPEVKTGWALVKVVLLGLVLLLGSPWFQKHIRGLGGFWGTLLVLWVLLLQVIHSPLIIRSFPSEARQVLGNTALTGPGLWLVGLCIIPIWQHVRARKRWQALSWGFFITYVSTLVLGIATAFHRYGFLWGVYRNPKAGISYIEIADGLAIMTFWMASLIGHRRIRNLFLALVGMLLFFTLSRASFYAYMATLSLLVLFRARWSVRILYTSALVVIIAASYGFYQIPAIQTPYRILAVIQNPYMDESLQLRAYYFAKGLERLSDHWLLGNFMAEVILGEGQGTYIHNWLSFWEAYGLGPFVLSLGVFAIAVLRSIKLLAWKGMLSGVRLFFVGVCFYCIINVIVARAYVWPYIWLVIGMIGTPINLADKMVNKCA
;
A
#
# COMPACT_ATOMS: atom_id res chain seq x y z
N MET A 1 -25.55 9.35 51.18
CA MET A 1 -24.41 8.54 50.66
C MET A 1 -23.95 9.10 49.31
N SER A 2 -23.48 10.36 49.27
CA SER A 2 -23.21 11.10 48.01
C SER A 2 -21.94 11.96 48.04
N ILE A 3 -21.03 11.75 49.01
CA ILE A 3 -19.88 12.66 49.22
C ILE A 3 -18.53 12.06 48.79
N GLN A 4 -18.43 10.77 48.47
CA GLN A 4 -17.14 10.12 48.18
C GLN A 4 -16.67 10.10 46.71
N ILE A 5 -17.47 10.57 45.74
CA ILE A 5 -17.07 10.53 44.31
C ILE A 5 -16.24 11.77 43.89
N SER A 6 -16.31 12.87 44.66
CA SER A 6 -15.60 14.13 44.33
C SER A 6 -14.08 14.06 44.57
N ALA A 7 -13.62 13.25 45.54
CA ALA A 7 -12.21 13.19 45.90
C ALA A 7 -11.35 12.42 44.89
N ILE A 8 -11.90 11.41 44.20
CA ILE A 8 -11.16 10.57 43.25
C ILE A 8 -10.86 11.30 41.92
N CYS A 9 -11.61 12.36 41.59
CA CYS A 9 -11.36 13.14 40.37
C CYS A 9 -10.33 14.28 40.53
N LYS A 10 -9.97 14.67 41.76
CA LYS A 10 -9.04 15.81 41.97
C LYS A 10 -7.55 15.41 41.96
N GLU A 11 -7.23 14.16 42.24
CA GLU A 11 -5.84 13.72 42.42
C GLU A 11 -5.11 13.35 41.10
N LYS A 12 -5.80 13.34 39.95
CA LYS A 12 -5.19 13.06 38.64
C LYS A 12 -4.71 14.30 37.87
N ARG A 13 -4.62 15.47 38.50
CA ARG A 13 -4.16 16.71 37.85
C ARG A 13 -2.72 17.12 38.14
N ALA A 14 -2.05 16.51 39.11
CA ALA A 14 -0.72 16.91 39.56
C ALA A 14 0.33 15.84 39.21
N ASP A 15 0.59 15.68 37.91
CA ASP A 15 1.94 15.39 37.37
C ASP A 15 1.83 15.31 35.85
N LYS A 16 1.72 16.49 35.24
CA LYS A 16 1.92 16.68 33.79
C LYS A 16 3.35 17.15 33.51
N THR A 17 4.34 16.65 34.25
CA THR A 17 5.71 16.65 33.73
C THR A 17 5.68 15.79 32.48
N CYS A 18 5.71 16.47 31.34
CA CYS A 18 5.64 15.90 30.02
C CYS A 18 6.96 15.17 29.75
N VAL A 19 7.22 14.08 30.48
CA VAL A 19 8.33 13.19 30.18
C VAL A 19 8.04 12.67 28.78
N PHE A 20 8.79 13.19 27.82
CA PHE A 20 8.70 12.80 26.42
C PHE A 20 9.09 11.32 26.35
N ASN A 21 8.10 10.45 26.51
CA ASN A 21 8.32 9.01 26.56
C ASN A 21 8.92 8.60 25.22
N GLN A 22 10.09 7.96 25.22
CA GLN A 22 10.82 7.53 24.02
C GLN A 22 9.92 6.78 23.03
N SER A 23 8.94 6.02 23.53
CA SER A 23 7.93 5.34 22.71
C SER A 23 7.09 6.29 21.85
N THR A 24 6.76 7.48 22.37
CA THR A 24 5.99 8.50 21.66
C THR A 24 6.80 9.08 20.50
N LEU A 25 8.11 9.30 20.69
CA LEU A 25 9.00 9.75 19.61
C LEU A 25 9.10 8.70 18.50
N ALA A 26 9.29 7.43 18.84
CA ALA A 26 9.33 6.33 17.87
C ALA A 26 8.05 6.26 17.02
N PHE A 27 6.86 6.49 17.61
CA PHE A 27 5.61 6.56 16.85
C PHE A 27 5.56 7.73 15.87
N TYR A 28 6.08 8.89 16.25
CA TYR A 28 6.15 10.02 15.34
C TYR A 28 7.08 9.73 14.17
N LEU A 29 8.25 9.15 14.43
CA LEU A 29 9.18 8.78 13.38
C LEU A 29 8.60 7.73 12.43
N LEU A 30 7.89 6.73 12.96
CA LEU A 30 7.18 5.74 12.13
C LEU A 30 6.03 6.35 11.32
N TYR A 31 5.27 7.27 11.90
CA TYR A 31 4.22 7.98 11.18
C TYR A 31 4.80 8.87 10.07
N TRP A 32 5.92 9.55 10.34
CA TRP A 32 6.66 10.28 9.31
C TRP A 32 7.19 9.35 8.23
N TYR A 33 7.75 8.20 8.60
CA TYR A 33 8.20 7.18 7.66
C TYR A 33 7.06 6.71 6.75
N PHE A 34 5.89 6.45 7.32
CA PHE A 34 4.67 6.09 6.60
C PHE A 34 4.27 7.17 5.59
N LEU A 35 4.23 8.43 6.00
CA LEU A 35 3.92 9.55 5.10
C LEU A 35 4.97 9.72 4.00
N VAL A 36 6.26 9.60 4.33
CA VAL A 36 7.35 9.69 3.35
C VAL A 36 7.19 8.60 2.28
N CYS A 37 6.98 7.35 2.67
CA CYS A 37 6.90 6.23 1.74
C CYS A 37 5.60 6.22 0.91
N LEU A 38 4.47 6.60 1.50
CA LEU A 38 3.19 6.57 0.79
C LEU A 38 2.94 7.81 -0.06
N LEU A 39 3.43 8.98 0.37
CA LEU A 39 3.01 10.25 -0.20
C LEU A 39 4.17 11.07 -0.73
N ILE A 40 5.16 11.38 0.11
CA ILE A 40 6.17 12.37 -0.27
C ILE A 40 7.04 11.84 -1.39
N GLN A 41 7.56 10.62 -1.28
CA GLN A 41 8.42 10.04 -2.31
C GLN A 41 7.68 9.89 -3.65
N PRO A 42 6.49 9.27 -3.76
CA PRO A 42 5.81 9.16 -5.06
C PRO A 42 5.43 10.53 -5.65
N ALA A 43 4.99 11.47 -4.82
CA ALA A 43 4.64 12.81 -5.31
C ALA A 43 5.87 13.60 -5.79
N VAL A 44 6.97 13.60 -5.03
CA VAL A 44 8.20 14.29 -5.44
C VAL A 44 8.84 13.62 -6.64
N GLY A 45 8.86 12.28 -6.70
CA GLY A 45 9.31 11.54 -7.88
C GLY A 45 8.53 11.97 -9.12
N TYR A 46 7.21 12.09 -9.01
CA TYR A 46 6.39 12.60 -10.11
C TYR A 46 6.67 14.07 -10.46
N LEU A 47 6.66 14.98 -9.48
CA LEU A 47 6.89 16.41 -9.73
C LEU A 47 8.28 16.68 -10.32
N SER A 48 9.29 15.96 -9.83
CA SER A 48 10.67 16.07 -10.30
C SER A 48 10.84 15.45 -11.67
N GLU A 49 10.57 14.16 -11.81
CA GLU A 49 10.96 13.42 -13.01
C GLU A 49 9.97 13.66 -14.16
N HIS A 50 8.68 13.84 -13.87
CA HIS A 50 7.65 13.93 -14.90
C HIS A 50 7.35 15.36 -15.33
N LEU A 51 7.17 16.24 -14.35
CA LEU A 51 6.86 17.65 -14.63
C LEU A 51 8.12 18.50 -14.76
N GLY A 52 9.29 18.01 -14.33
CA GLY A 52 10.54 18.79 -14.35
C GLY A 52 10.52 19.98 -13.40
N LEU A 53 9.64 19.96 -12.38
CA LEU A 53 9.43 21.09 -11.46
C LEU A 53 10.38 21.07 -10.26
N LEU A 54 11.02 19.92 -9.98
CA LEU A 54 11.93 19.72 -8.85
C LEU A 54 13.21 19.00 -9.32
N PRO A 55 14.36 19.22 -8.66
CA PRO A 55 15.59 18.50 -8.98
C PRO A 55 15.46 16.99 -8.72
N GLU A 56 16.12 16.16 -9.53
CA GLU A 56 16.09 14.69 -9.39
C GLU A 56 16.61 14.25 -8.02
N VAL A 57 15.76 13.57 -7.23
CA VAL A 57 16.09 13.12 -5.86
C VAL A 57 16.27 11.59 -5.80
N LYS A 58 17.05 11.01 -6.72
CA LYS A 58 17.16 9.54 -6.82
C LYS A 58 17.75 8.88 -5.57
N THR A 59 18.79 9.48 -4.98
CA THR A 59 19.49 8.91 -3.82
C THR A 59 19.04 9.50 -2.48
N GLY A 60 18.50 10.73 -2.47
CA GLY A 60 18.12 11.43 -1.25
C GLY A 60 17.04 10.69 -0.44
N TRP A 61 16.08 10.04 -1.10
CA TRP A 61 15.03 9.28 -0.42
C TRP A 61 15.55 8.05 0.31
N ALA A 62 16.56 7.37 -0.24
CA ALA A 62 17.17 6.22 0.43
C ALA A 62 17.83 6.67 1.74
N LEU A 63 18.58 7.78 1.73
CA LEU A 63 19.21 8.34 2.94
C LEU A 63 18.16 8.74 4.00
N VAL A 64 17.11 9.45 3.59
CA VAL A 64 16.00 9.83 4.50
C VAL A 64 15.37 8.60 5.14
N LYS A 65 15.12 7.53 4.35
CA LYS A 65 14.57 6.27 4.87
C LYS A 65 15.54 5.58 5.83
N VAL A 66 16.84 5.53 5.52
CA VAL A 66 17.86 4.95 6.41
C VAL A 66 17.90 5.68 7.73
N VAL A 67 17.96 7.02 7.72
CA VAL A 67 17.99 7.84 8.93
C VAL A 67 16.73 7.62 9.76
N LEU A 68 15.55 7.71 9.15
CA LEU A 68 14.29 7.49 9.86
C LEU A 68 14.19 6.08 10.44
N LEU A 69 14.49 5.04 9.65
CA LEU A 69 14.44 3.65 10.08
C LEU A 69 15.47 3.37 11.19
N GLY A 70 16.69 3.88 11.04
CA GLY A 70 17.75 3.76 12.05
C GLY A 70 17.33 4.39 13.39
N LEU A 71 16.81 5.62 13.37
CA LEU A 71 16.30 6.28 14.57
C LEU A 71 15.14 5.51 15.21
N VAL A 72 14.22 4.98 14.39
CA VAL A 72 13.12 4.13 14.86
C VAL A 72 13.63 2.87 15.55
N LEU A 73 14.61 2.18 14.96
CA LEU A 73 15.18 0.96 15.54
C LEU A 73 15.94 1.25 16.84
N LEU A 74 16.73 2.32 16.87
CA LEU A 74 17.47 2.74 18.06
C LEU A 74 16.54 3.11 19.23
N LEU A 75 15.50 3.91 18.96
CA LEU A 75 14.58 4.41 19.99
C LEU A 75 13.46 3.42 20.36
N GLY A 76 13.11 2.52 19.45
CA GLY A 76 11.94 1.65 19.54
C GLY A 76 12.20 0.19 19.93
N SER A 77 13.48 -0.25 19.97
CA SER A 77 13.85 -1.67 20.14
C SER A 77 13.15 -2.39 21.32
N PRO A 78 13.15 -1.87 22.57
CA PRO A 78 12.49 -2.54 23.70
C PRO A 78 10.97 -2.65 23.53
N TRP A 79 10.39 -1.77 22.73
CA TRP A 79 8.96 -1.68 22.52
C TRP A 79 8.48 -2.61 21.40
N PHE A 80 9.29 -2.80 20.34
CA PHE A 80 8.97 -3.74 19.26
C PHE A 80 8.86 -5.17 19.79
N GLN A 81 9.68 -5.56 20.76
CA GLN A 81 9.58 -6.87 21.41
C GLN A 81 8.20 -7.13 22.03
N LYS A 82 7.50 -6.09 22.50
CA LYS A 82 6.12 -6.23 23.03
C LYS A 82 5.08 -6.43 21.92
N HIS A 83 5.32 -5.89 20.73
CA HIS A 83 4.38 -5.92 19.59
C HIS A 83 4.59 -7.12 18.66
N ILE A 84 5.78 -7.72 18.69
CA ILE A 84 6.08 -8.99 18.01
C ILE A 84 5.39 -10.17 18.74
N ARG A 85 4.77 -9.94 19.90
CA ARG A 85 4.06 -10.98 20.66
C ARG A 85 2.83 -11.48 19.90
N GLY A 86 2.81 -12.78 19.66
CA GLY A 86 1.71 -13.50 19.01
C GLY A 86 2.14 -14.15 17.70
N LEU A 87 1.39 -15.18 17.30
CA LEU A 87 1.75 -16.04 16.17
C LEU A 87 1.94 -15.25 14.86
N GLY A 88 1.07 -14.28 14.61
CA GLY A 88 1.15 -13.43 13.41
C GLY A 88 2.36 -12.50 13.38
N GLY A 89 2.72 -11.93 14.53
CA GLY A 89 3.91 -11.09 14.66
C GLY A 89 5.18 -11.92 14.47
N PHE A 90 5.25 -13.08 15.12
CA PHE A 90 6.36 -14.02 14.99
C PHE A 90 6.61 -14.45 13.53
N TRP A 91 5.60 -14.97 12.84
CA TRP A 91 5.76 -15.42 11.45
C TRP A 91 6.08 -14.27 10.50
N GLY A 92 5.50 -13.10 10.72
CA GLY A 92 5.84 -11.90 9.95
C GLY A 92 7.29 -11.46 10.15
N THR A 93 7.78 -11.43 11.40
CA THR A 93 9.19 -11.13 11.70
C THR A 93 10.12 -12.16 11.06
N LEU A 94 9.79 -13.45 11.18
CA LEU A 94 10.60 -14.53 10.61
C LEU A 94 10.73 -14.35 9.09
N LEU A 95 9.63 -14.04 8.40
CA LEU A 95 9.64 -13.79 6.95
C LEU A 95 10.51 -12.58 6.59
N VAL A 96 10.40 -11.47 7.31
CA VAL A 96 11.24 -10.27 7.09
C VAL A 96 12.71 -10.61 7.26
N LEU A 97 13.07 -11.27 8.36
CA LEU A 97 14.46 -11.64 8.65
C LEU A 97 15.02 -12.60 7.60
N TRP A 98 14.23 -13.57 7.15
CA TRP A 98 14.65 -14.53 6.12
C TRP A 98 14.90 -13.83 4.79
N VAL A 99 14.00 -12.95 4.36
CA VAL A 99 14.18 -12.15 3.13
C VAL A 99 15.41 -11.24 3.23
N LEU A 100 15.60 -10.55 4.36
CA LEU A 100 16.77 -9.69 4.56
C LEU A 100 18.08 -10.49 4.57
N LEU A 101 18.10 -11.68 5.16
CA LEU A 101 19.27 -12.55 5.15
C LEU A 101 19.65 -12.94 3.71
N LEU A 102 18.68 -13.37 2.91
CA LEU A 102 18.91 -13.69 1.49
C LEU A 102 19.43 -12.48 0.72
N GLN A 103 18.85 -11.30 0.95
CA GLN A 103 19.34 -10.06 0.34
C GLN A 103 20.78 -9.77 0.74
N VAL A 104 21.14 -9.90 2.02
CA VAL A 104 22.53 -9.68 2.48
C VAL A 104 23.51 -10.65 1.81
N ILE A 105 23.10 -11.90 1.60
CA ILE A 105 23.93 -12.91 0.92
C ILE A 105 24.13 -12.56 -0.56
N HIS A 106 23.08 -12.16 -1.28
CA HIS A 106 23.15 -11.90 -2.73
C HIS A 106 23.64 -10.49 -3.09
N SER A 107 23.45 -9.49 -2.21
CA SER A 107 23.72 -8.08 -2.51
C SER A 107 25.16 -7.76 -2.92
N PRO A 108 26.23 -8.32 -2.32
CA PRO A 108 27.60 -7.96 -2.68
C PRO A 108 27.92 -8.18 -4.16
N LEU A 109 27.44 -9.30 -4.73
CA LEU A 109 27.62 -9.62 -6.14
C LEU A 109 26.83 -8.64 -7.02
N ILE A 110 25.56 -8.42 -6.69
CA ILE A 110 24.66 -7.58 -7.50
C ILE A 110 25.10 -6.11 -7.45
N ILE A 111 25.49 -5.59 -6.29
CA ILE A 111 25.96 -4.20 -6.14
C ILE A 111 27.24 -3.96 -6.97
N ARG A 112 28.13 -4.95 -7.05
CA ARG A 112 29.37 -4.84 -7.83
C ARG A 112 29.08 -4.76 -9.34
N SER A 113 28.13 -5.55 -9.82
CA SER A 113 27.83 -5.64 -11.26
C SER A 113 26.77 -4.63 -11.73
N PHE A 114 25.81 -4.28 -10.88
CA PHE A 114 24.60 -3.50 -11.21
C PHE A 114 24.26 -2.48 -10.10
N PRO A 115 25.13 -1.48 -9.84
CA PRO A 115 25.01 -0.61 -8.67
C PRO A 115 23.79 0.32 -8.68
N SER A 116 23.20 0.61 -9.84
CA SER A 116 22.02 1.49 -9.92
C SER A 116 20.75 0.71 -9.54
N GLU A 117 20.55 -0.42 -10.20
CA GLU A 117 19.44 -1.36 -10.04
C GLU A 117 19.44 -1.92 -8.62
N ALA A 118 20.61 -2.34 -8.12
CA ALA A 118 20.76 -2.84 -6.75
C ALA A 118 20.30 -1.81 -5.72
N ARG A 119 20.72 -0.54 -5.87
CA ARG A 119 20.32 0.54 -4.94
C ARG A 119 18.81 0.77 -4.95
N GLN A 120 18.17 0.72 -6.12
CA GLN A 120 16.73 0.90 -6.22
C GLN A 120 15.95 -0.28 -5.62
N VAL A 121 16.31 -1.51 -6.01
CA VAL A 121 15.63 -2.72 -5.52
C VAL A 121 15.85 -2.89 -4.02
N LEU A 122 17.09 -2.80 -3.52
CA LEU A 122 17.37 -2.89 -2.08
C LEU A 122 16.77 -1.71 -1.29
N GLY A 123 16.73 -0.51 -1.87
CA GLY A 123 16.02 0.61 -1.25
C GLY A 123 14.53 0.32 -1.03
N ASN A 124 13.90 -0.42 -1.93
CA ASN A 124 12.51 -0.83 -1.80
C ASN A 124 12.35 -2.06 -0.90
N THR A 125 13.18 -3.09 -1.05
CA THR A 125 13.00 -4.37 -0.34
C THR A 125 13.67 -4.44 1.02
N ALA A 126 14.84 -3.81 1.20
CA ALA A 126 15.62 -3.84 2.44
C ALA A 126 15.35 -2.64 3.36
N LEU A 127 14.89 -1.50 2.81
CA LEU A 127 14.53 -0.33 3.61
C LEU A 127 13.01 -0.16 3.70
N THR A 128 12.35 0.04 2.54
CA THR A 128 10.92 0.37 2.49
C THR A 128 10.05 -0.76 3.03
N GLY A 129 10.36 -2.01 2.66
CA GLY A 129 9.67 -3.20 3.16
C GLY A 129 9.69 -3.29 4.70
N PRO A 130 10.86 -3.47 5.34
CA PRO A 130 10.96 -3.53 6.81
C PRO A 130 10.38 -2.31 7.51
N GLY A 131 10.57 -1.11 6.96
CA GLY A 131 9.98 0.10 7.53
C GLY A 131 8.44 0.08 7.50
N LEU A 132 7.83 -0.30 6.38
CA LEU A 132 6.37 -0.46 6.30
C LEU A 132 5.86 -1.63 7.17
N TRP A 133 6.65 -2.68 7.34
CA TRP A 133 6.35 -3.75 8.29
C TRP A 133 6.31 -3.23 9.74
N LEU A 134 7.30 -2.44 10.16
CA LEU A 134 7.29 -1.79 11.48
C LEU A 134 6.11 -0.84 11.65
N VAL A 135 5.77 -0.05 10.61
CA VAL A 135 4.56 0.78 10.61
C VAL A 135 3.31 -0.09 10.82
N GLY A 136 3.21 -1.23 10.13
CA GLY A 136 2.13 -2.18 10.28
C GLY A 136 2.00 -2.72 11.70
N LEU A 137 3.12 -3.12 12.33
CA LEU A 137 3.17 -3.54 13.73
C LEU A 137 2.72 -2.44 14.71
N CYS A 138 2.89 -1.18 14.33
CA CYS A 138 2.55 -0.02 15.15
C CYS A 138 1.24 0.67 14.72
N ILE A 139 0.48 0.08 13.81
CA ILE A 139 -0.59 0.84 13.13
C ILE A 139 -1.68 1.29 14.10
N ILE A 140 -1.99 0.47 15.12
CA ILE A 140 -3.00 0.79 16.13
C ILE A 140 -2.61 2.01 16.96
N PRO A 141 -1.45 2.04 17.65
CA PRO A 141 -1.05 3.22 18.43
C PRO A 141 -0.85 4.45 17.54
N ILE A 142 -0.29 4.30 16.32
CA ILE A 142 -0.16 5.41 15.36
C ILE A 142 -1.55 5.98 15.04
N TRP A 143 -2.50 5.13 14.66
CA TRP A 143 -3.85 5.55 14.33
C TRP A 143 -4.59 6.17 15.52
N GLN A 144 -4.48 5.59 16.71
CA GLN A 144 -5.10 6.15 17.92
C GLN A 144 -4.55 7.54 18.21
N HIS A 145 -3.23 7.73 18.07
CA HIS A 145 -2.58 9.01 18.29
C HIS A 145 -3.01 10.06 17.26
N VAL A 146 -3.02 9.69 15.97
CA VAL A 146 -3.48 10.56 14.88
C VAL A 146 -4.95 10.93 15.08
N ARG A 147 -5.81 9.94 15.39
CA ARG A 147 -7.23 10.18 15.64
C ARG A 147 -7.50 11.03 16.87
N ALA A 148 -6.72 10.91 17.94
CA ALA A 148 -6.93 11.69 19.16
C ALA A 148 -6.54 13.17 19.04
N ARG A 149 -5.68 13.53 18.08
CA ARG A 149 -5.06 14.87 18.00
C ARG A 149 -5.32 15.54 16.66
N LYS A 150 -6.09 16.65 16.67
CA LYS A 150 -6.45 17.43 15.47
C LYS A 150 -5.25 17.82 14.60
N ARG A 151 -4.12 18.21 15.21
CA ARG A 151 -2.87 18.54 14.49
C ARG A 151 -2.41 17.41 13.56
N TRP A 152 -2.43 16.18 14.04
CA TRP A 152 -1.96 15.02 13.26
C TRP A 152 -2.96 14.61 12.17
N GLN A 153 -4.26 14.75 12.43
CA GLN A 153 -5.28 14.59 11.39
C GLN A 153 -5.12 15.64 10.29
N ALA A 154 -4.94 16.92 10.67
CA ALA A 154 -4.71 18.01 9.74
C ALA A 154 -3.46 17.76 8.90
N LEU A 155 -2.40 17.19 9.50
CA LEU A 155 -1.21 16.77 8.77
C LEU A 155 -1.51 15.64 7.77
N SER A 156 -2.26 14.59 8.16
CA SER A 156 -2.68 13.53 7.22
C SER A 156 -3.48 14.12 6.05
N TRP A 157 -4.43 15.01 6.33
CA TRP A 157 -5.26 15.67 5.32
C TRP A 157 -4.45 16.58 4.41
N GLY A 158 -3.55 17.39 4.96
CA GLY A 158 -2.68 18.27 4.18
C GLY A 158 -1.84 17.46 3.19
N PHE A 159 -1.24 16.36 3.66
CA PHE A 159 -0.49 15.45 2.82
C PHE A 159 -1.35 14.77 1.74
N PHE A 160 -2.56 14.32 2.09
CA PHE A 160 -3.50 13.76 1.12
C PHE A 160 -3.93 14.78 0.06
N ILE A 161 -4.22 16.03 0.47
CA ILE A 161 -4.57 17.12 -0.43
C ILE A 161 -3.42 17.44 -1.37
N THR A 162 -2.19 17.58 -0.86
CA THR A 162 -0.99 17.76 -1.70
C THR A 162 -0.88 16.68 -2.76
N TYR A 163 -1.16 15.43 -2.38
CA TYR A 163 -1.10 14.31 -3.30
C TYR A 163 -2.17 14.37 -4.40
N VAL A 164 -3.42 14.71 -4.04
CA VAL A 164 -4.50 14.93 -5.00
C VAL A 164 -4.19 16.12 -5.90
N SER A 165 -3.63 17.21 -5.36
CA SER A 165 -3.20 18.38 -6.13
C SER A 165 -2.12 18.01 -7.15
N THR A 166 -1.16 17.16 -6.79
CA THR A 166 -0.15 16.63 -7.72
C THR A 166 -0.79 15.86 -8.88
N LEU A 167 -1.80 15.03 -8.60
CA LEU A 167 -2.55 14.32 -9.64
C LEU A 167 -3.32 15.29 -10.54
N VAL A 168 -4.04 16.25 -9.95
CA VAL A 168 -4.82 17.27 -10.70
C VAL A 168 -3.90 18.12 -11.57
N LEU A 169 -2.73 18.52 -11.06
CA LEU A 169 -1.71 19.23 -11.84
C LEU A 169 -1.24 18.39 -13.02
N GLY A 170 -1.04 17.09 -12.82
CA GLY A 170 -0.73 16.14 -13.89
C GLY A 170 -1.82 16.08 -14.97
N ILE A 171 -3.08 15.98 -14.56
CA ILE A 171 -4.25 16.00 -15.45
C ILE A 171 -4.32 17.30 -16.25
N ALA A 172 -4.21 18.44 -15.57
CA ALA A 172 -4.23 19.76 -16.20
C ALA A 172 -3.07 19.94 -17.20
N THR A 173 -1.86 19.52 -16.83
CA THR A 173 -0.67 19.61 -17.69
C THR A 173 -0.84 18.76 -18.95
N ALA A 174 -1.38 17.54 -18.81
CA ALA A 174 -1.62 16.67 -19.95
C ALA A 174 -2.73 17.18 -20.86
N PHE A 175 -3.80 17.71 -20.28
CA PHE A 175 -4.86 18.36 -21.06
C PHE A 175 -4.30 19.54 -21.85
N HIS A 176 -3.50 20.39 -21.21
CA HIS A 176 -2.89 21.54 -21.88
C HIS A 176 -1.93 21.12 -23.01
N ARG A 177 -1.11 20.08 -22.80
CA ARG A 177 -0.11 19.63 -23.80
C ARG A 177 -0.71 18.82 -24.95
N TYR A 178 -1.70 17.98 -24.67
CA TYR A 178 -2.18 16.99 -25.62
C TYR A 178 -3.63 17.20 -26.07
N GLY A 179 -4.37 18.12 -25.44
CA GLY A 179 -5.78 18.41 -25.77
C GLY A 179 -6.77 17.38 -25.23
N PHE A 180 -6.33 16.42 -24.41
CA PHE A 180 -7.19 15.41 -23.81
C PHE A 180 -6.82 15.14 -22.34
N LEU A 181 -7.84 14.92 -21.51
CA LEU A 181 -7.68 14.63 -20.07
C LEU A 181 -6.97 13.28 -19.81
N TRP A 182 -6.89 12.44 -20.84
CA TRP A 182 -6.46 11.04 -20.80
C TRP A 182 -5.01 10.89 -21.29
N GLY A 183 -4.10 11.76 -20.84
CA GLY A 183 -2.74 11.86 -21.38
C GLY A 183 -1.62 12.02 -20.36
N VAL A 184 -1.97 11.98 -19.06
CA VAL A 184 -1.10 12.30 -17.92
C VAL A 184 0.25 11.58 -17.96
N TYR A 185 0.35 10.46 -18.68
CA TYR A 185 1.55 9.63 -18.69
C TYR A 185 2.01 9.23 -20.09
N ARG A 186 1.65 9.97 -21.15
CA ARG A 186 2.18 9.74 -22.50
C ARG A 186 3.61 10.24 -22.71
N ASN A 187 4.23 10.90 -21.72
CA ASN A 187 5.61 11.37 -21.81
C ASN A 187 6.60 10.25 -21.40
N PRO A 188 7.43 9.72 -22.33
CA PRO A 188 8.04 8.39 -22.27
C PRO A 188 9.48 8.41 -21.73
N LYS A 189 9.79 9.20 -20.70
CA LYS A 189 11.03 8.91 -19.97
C LYS A 189 10.78 7.61 -19.20
N ALA A 190 11.47 6.54 -19.61
CA ALA A 190 11.27 5.13 -19.24
C ALA A 190 11.42 4.78 -17.74
N GLY A 191 11.41 5.76 -16.83
CA GLY A 191 11.65 5.54 -15.39
C GLY A 191 10.48 5.85 -14.47
N ILE A 192 9.40 6.49 -14.95
CA ILE A 192 8.42 7.11 -14.04
C ILE A 192 7.17 6.24 -13.89
N SER A 193 6.99 5.70 -12.68
CA SER A 193 5.90 4.79 -12.38
C SER A 193 4.73 5.51 -11.72
N TYR A 194 3.82 6.05 -12.53
CA TYR A 194 2.46 6.50 -12.11
C TYR A 194 1.71 5.48 -11.25
N ILE A 195 2.15 4.23 -11.35
CA ILE A 195 1.74 3.10 -10.54
C ILE A 195 1.95 3.36 -9.05
N GLU A 196 3.07 3.94 -8.65
CA GLU A 196 3.36 4.27 -7.24
C GLU A 196 2.41 5.36 -6.72
N ILE A 197 2.04 6.33 -7.59
CA ILE A 197 1.05 7.35 -7.24
C ILE A 197 -0.32 6.70 -6.99
N ALA A 198 -0.74 5.82 -7.90
CA ALA A 198 -2.02 5.15 -7.78
C ALA A 198 -2.09 4.24 -6.54
N ASP A 199 -1.02 3.49 -6.26
CA ASP A 199 -0.95 2.61 -5.10
C ASP A 199 -0.95 3.39 -3.77
N GLY A 200 -0.16 4.47 -3.70
CA GLY A 200 -0.13 5.36 -2.54
C GLY A 200 -1.49 6.03 -2.31
N LEU A 201 -2.16 6.49 -3.38
CA LEU A 201 -3.51 7.08 -3.31
C LEU A 201 -4.52 6.07 -2.74
N ALA A 202 -4.52 4.82 -3.24
CA ALA A 202 -5.44 3.79 -2.80
C ALA A 202 -5.27 3.47 -1.30
N ILE A 203 -4.03 3.28 -0.84
CA ILE A 203 -3.74 2.98 0.57
C ILE A 203 -4.09 4.19 1.45
N MET A 204 -3.71 5.40 1.04
CA MET A 204 -4.02 6.60 1.82
C MET A 204 -5.51 6.89 1.86
N THR A 205 -6.26 6.51 0.84
CA THR A 205 -7.72 6.59 0.86
C THR A 205 -8.32 5.73 1.96
N PHE A 206 -7.84 4.49 2.14
CA PHE A 206 -8.28 3.67 3.27
C PHE A 206 -7.85 4.26 4.62
N TRP A 207 -6.66 4.85 4.69
CA TRP A 207 -6.17 5.54 5.90
C TRP A 207 -7.07 6.73 6.25
N MET A 208 -7.34 7.63 5.31
CA MET A 208 -8.18 8.80 5.54
C MET A 208 -9.62 8.38 5.86
N ALA A 209 -10.17 7.40 5.15
CA ALA A 209 -11.49 6.84 5.45
C ALA A 209 -11.57 6.25 6.86
N SER A 210 -10.47 5.73 7.40
CA SER A 210 -10.41 5.23 8.79
C SER A 210 -10.53 6.36 9.83
N LEU A 211 -10.14 7.58 9.48
CA LEU A 211 -10.20 8.75 10.37
C LEU A 211 -11.57 9.44 10.32
N ILE A 212 -12.35 9.23 9.26
CA ILE A 212 -13.69 9.82 9.11
C ILE A 212 -14.69 9.08 10.02
N GLY A 213 -15.22 9.79 11.02
CA GLY A 213 -16.21 9.25 11.95
C GLY A 213 -17.59 9.04 11.31
N HIS A 214 -18.01 9.92 10.40
CA HIS A 214 -19.35 9.87 9.81
C HIS A 214 -19.42 8.89 8.63
N ARG A 215 -20.23 7.83 8.76
CA ARG A 215 -20.32 6.73 7.76
C ARG A 215 -20.66 7.20 6.35
N ARG A 216 -21.59 8.15 6.18
CA ARG A 216 -21.99 8.63 4.84
C ARG A 216 -20.86 9.40 4.15
N ILE A 217 -20.19 10.29 4.88
CA ILE A 217 -19.08 11.10 4.37
C ILE A 217 -17.93 10.18 3.98
N ARG A 218 -17.64 9.18 4.81
CA ARG A 218 -16.62 8.17 4.54
C ARG A 218 -16.89 7.40 3.25
N ASN A 219 -18.11 6.92 3.06
CA ASN A 219 -18.46 6.17 1.86
C ASN A 219 -18.44 7.05 0.60
N LEU A 220 -18.91 8.30 0.70
CA LEU A 220 -18.80 9.27 -0.38
C LEU A 220 -17.33 9.54 -0.73
N PHE A 221 -16.48 9.72 0.29
CA PHE A 221 -15.04 9.89 0.11
C PHE A 221 -14.39 8.71 -0.61
N LEU A 222 -14.68 7.46 -0.19
CA LEU A 222 -14.19 6.26 -0.88
C LEU A 222 -14.63 6.23 -2.36
N ALA A 223 -15.88 6.56 -2.65
CA ALA A 223 -16.39 6.60 -4.03
C ALA A 223 -15.70 7.70 -4.87
N LEU A 224 -15.55 8.91 -4.32
CA LEU A 224 -14.88 10.02 -4.98
C LEU A 224 -13.43 9.69 -5.34
N VAL A 225 -12.67 9.08 -4.42
CA VAL A 225 -11.28 8.72 -4.72
C VAL A 225 -11.19 7.53 -5.69
N GLY A 226 -12.17 6.61 -5.69
CA GLY A 226 -12.29 5.61 -6.75
C GLY A 226 -12.37 6.22 -8.14
N MET A 227 -13.12 7.33 -8.30
CA MET A 227 -13.17 8.09 -9.55
C MET A 227 -11.84 8.80 -9.84
N LEU A 228 -11.14 9.34 -8.83
CA LEU A 228 -9.81 9.92 -9.04
C LEU A 228 -8.77 8.89 -9.48
N LEU A 229 -8.83 7.67 -8.95
CA LEU A 229 -7.93 6.57 -9.34
C LEU A 229 -8.03 6.21 -10.81
N PHE A 230 -9.20 6.39 -11.44
CA PHE A 230 -9.36 6.22 -12.89
C PHE A 230 -8.40 7.13 -13.68
N PHE A 231 -8.20 8.37 -13.23
CA PHE A 231 -7.31 9.32 -13.90
C PHE A 231 -5.82 9.05 -13.69
N THR A 232 -5.44 8.18 -12.75
CA THR A 232 -4.04 7.76 -12.58
C THR A 232 -3.54 6.85 -13.70
N LEU A 233 -4.45 6.29 -14.51
CA LEU A 233 -4.17 5.31 -15.57
C LEU A 233 -3.50 4.00 -15.09
N SER A 234 -3.33 3.78 -13.79
CA SER A 234 -2.89 2.49 -13.22
C SER A 234 -4.06 1.51 -13.12
N ARG A 235 -4.16 0.66 -14.13
CA ARG A 235 -5.22 -0.35 -14.26
C ARG A 235 -5.29 -1.30 -13.08
N ALA A 236 -4.15 -1.84 -12.70
CA ALA A 236 -4.06 -2.77 -11.59
C ALA A 236 -4.54 -2.14 -10.28
N SER A 237 -4.04 -0.93 -9.95
CA SER A 237 -4.44 -0.20 -8.75
C SER A 237 -5.92 0.14 -8.77
N PHE A 238 -6.43 0.65 -9.91
CA PHE A 238 -7.85 0.98 -10.06
C PHE A 238 -8.74 -0.24 -9.90
N TYR A 239 -8.49 -1.33 -10.64
CA TYR A 239 -9.30 -2.54 -10.57
C TYR A 239 -9.22 -3.22 -9.19
N ALA A 240 -8.05 -3.28 -8.58
CA ALA A 240 -7.91 -3.83 -7.24
C ALA A 240 -8.62 -2.98 -6.18
N TYR A 241 -8.57 -1.65 -6.30
CA TYR A 241 -9.29 -0.73 -5.43
C TYR A 241 -10.81 -0.89 -5.60
N MET A 242 -11.30 -0.92 -6.84
CA MET A 242 -12.71 -1.12 -7.13
C MET A 242 -13.21 -2.48 -6.64
N ALA A 243 -12.46 -3.56 -6.88
CA ALA A 243 -12.78 -4.89 -6.34
C ALA A 243 -12.79 -4.90 -4.81
N THR A 244 -11.85 -4.20 -4.16
CA THR A 244 -11.86 -4.04 -2.69
C THR A 244 -13.11 -3.30 -2.23
N LEU A 245 -13.50 -2.21 -2.89
CA LEU A 245 -14.76 -1.52 -2.59
C LEU A 245 -15.99 -2.41 -2.83
N SER A 246 -16.01 -3.21 -3.91
CA SER A 246 -17.07 -4.18 -4.19
C SER A 246 -17.21 -5.16 -3.03
N LEU A 247 -16.10 -5.73 -2.54
CA LEU A 247 -16.12 -6.62 -1.37
C LEU A 247 -16.69 -5.90 -0.14
N LEU A 248 -16.23 -4.68 0.16
CA LEU A 248 -16.75 -3.91 1.29
C LEU A 248 -18.27 -3.65 1.18
N VAL A 249 -18.78 -3.34 -0.02
CA VAL A 249 -20.21 -3.12 -0.26
C VAL A 249 -20.99 -4.43 -0.14
N LEU A 250 -20.56 -5.48 -0.84
CA LEU A 250 -21.25 -6.78 -0.88
C LEU A 250 -21.38 -7.41 0.51
N PHE A 251 -20.37 -7.30 1.37
CA PHE A 251 -20.44 -7.90 2.70
C PHE A 251 -21.18 -7.03 3.73
N ARG A 252 -21.28 -5.72 3.55
CA ARG A 252 -21.68 -4.79 4.64
C ARG A 252 -22.82 -3.84 4.32
N ALA A 253 -23.14 -3.64 3.05
CA ALA A 253 -24.26 -2.80 2.67
C ALA A 253 -25.58 -3.51 2.99
N ARG A 254 -26.66 -2.72 3.12
CA ARG A 254 -28.02 -3.27 3.20
C ARG A 254 -28.33 -4.02 1.91
N TRP A 255 -29.18 -5.05 1.98
CA TRP A 255 -29.53 -5.87 0.81
C TRP A 255 -29.95 -5.04 -0.41
N SER A 256 -30.76 -3.99 -0.22
CA SER A 256 -31.16 -3.06 -1.29
C SER A 256 -29.99 -2.36 -1.98
N VAL A 257 -28.98 -1.93 -1.19
CA VAL A 257 -27.77 -1.30 -1.73
C VAL A 257 -26.89 -2.31 -2.45
N ARG A 258 -26.86 -3.58 -1.98
CA ARG A 258 -26.14 -4.65 -2.68
C ARG A 258 -26.76 -4.89 -4.06
N ILE A 259 -28.08 -5.04 -4.13
CA ILE A 259 -28.82 -5.22 -5.39
C ILE A 259 -28.54 -4.05 -6.33
N LEU A 260 -28.70 -2.81 -5.86
CA LEU A 260 -28.45 -1.61 -6.67
C LEU A 260 -27.01 -1.54 -7.17
N TYR A 261 -26.05 -1.88 -6.32
CA TYR A 261 -24.64 -1.90 -6.69
C TYR A 261 -24.34 -2.98 -7.74
N THR A 262 -24.86 -4.19 -7.54
CA THR A 262 -24.67 -5.29 -8.48
C THR A 262 -25.37 -5.04 -9.81
N SER A 263 -26.57 -4.45 -9.81
CA SER A 263 -27.26 -4.10 -11.05
C SER A 263 -26.51 -2.99 -11.79
N ALA A 264 -26.02 -1.96 -11.10
CA ALA A 264 -25.19 -0.93 -11.70
C ALA A 264 -23.91 -1.51 -12.31
N LEU A 265 -23.24 -2.45 -11.62
CA LEU A 265 -22.04 -3.12 -12.15
C LEU A 265 -22.35 -3.92 -13.42
N VAL A 266 -23.45 -4.68 -13.43
CA VAL A 266 -23.91 -5.44 -14.61
C VAL A 266 -24.21 -4.50 -15.77
N VAL A 267 -24.90 -3.38 -15.53
CA VAL A 267 -25.18 -2.36 -16.55
C VAL A 267 -23.89 -1.77 -17.10
N ILE A 268 -22.91 -1.44 -16.25
CA ILE A 268 -21.61 -0.91 -16.69
C ILE A 268 -20.86 -1.93 -17.55
N ILE A 269 -20.85 -3.20 -17.15
CA ILE A 269 -20.20 -4.28 -17.92
C ILE A 269 -20.91 -4.44 -19.28
N ALA A 270 -22.25 -4.50 -19.28
CA ALA A 270 -23.04 -4.62 -20.50
C ALA A 270 -22.85 -3.42 -21.44
N ALA A 271 -22.85 -2.20 -20.89
CA ALA A 271 -22.58 -0.97 -21.64
C ALA A 271 -21.16 -0.97 -22.21
N SER A 272 -20.16 -1.39 -21.43
CA SER A 272 -18.77 -1.48 -21.88
C SER A 272 -18.61 -2.47 -23.04
N TYR A 273 -19.33 -3.60 -22.98
CA TYR A 273 -19.41 -4.56 -24.07
C TYR A 273 -20.13 -3.99 -25.30
N GLY A 274 -21.21 -3.23 -25.12
CA GLY A 274 -21.89 -2.52 -26.21
C GLY A 274 -21.00 -1.49 -26.90
N PHE A 275 -20.27 -0.67 -26.14
CA PHE A 275 -19.33 0.31 -26.68
C PHE A 275 -18.16 -0.33 -27.44
N TYR A 276 -17.73 -1.52 -27.04
CA TYR A 276 -16.68 -2.26 -27.75
C TYR A 276 -17.05 -2.56 -29.20
N GLN A 277 -18.34 -2.77 -29.49
CA GLN A 277 -18.81 -3.09 -30.84
C GLN A 277 -18.83 -1.88 -31.78
N ILE A 278 -18.55 -0.66 -31.29
CA ILE A 278 -18.58 0.56 -32.10
C ILE A 278 -17.16 0.87 -32.59
N PRO A 279 -16.85 0.67 -33.89
CA PRO A 279 -15.48 0.83 -34.42
C PRO A 279 -14.92 2.25 -34.24
N ALA A 280 -15.79 3.26 -34.29
CA ALA A 280 -15.44 4.67 -34.11
C ALA A 280 -14.93 5.01 -32.69
N ILE A 281 -15.16 4.14 -31.70
CA ILE A 281 -14.76 4.33 -30.29
C ILE A 281 -13.55 3.42 -29.93
N GLN A 282 -12.91 2.79 -30.92
CA GLN A 282 -11.65 2.04 -30.76
C GLN A 282 -10.43 2.96 -30.49
N THR A 283 -10.65 4.08 -29.82
CA THR A 283 -9.58 4.87 -29.23
C THR A 283 -8.81 4.04 -28.19
N PRO A 284 -7.48 4.22 -28.10
CA PRO A 284 -6.58 3.43 -27.26
C PRO A 284 -6.71 3.81 -25.77
N TYR A 285 -7.88 3.64 -25.19
CA TYR A 285 -8.10 3.88 -23.77
C TYR A 285 -7.44 2.76 -22.97
N ARG A 286 -6.27 3.04 -22.40
CA ARG A 286 -5.44 2.04 -21.69
C ARG A 286 -6.23 1.19 -20.69
N ILE A 287 -7.14 1.78 -19.92
CA ILE A 287 -7.98 1.08 -18.93
C ILE A 287 -8.92 0.09 -19.62
N LEU A 288 -9.63 0.52 -20.66
CA LEU A 288 -10.59 -0.31 -21.41
C LEU A 288 -9.91 -1.31 -22.35
N ALA A 289 -8.69 -1.02 -22.81
CA ALA A 289 -7.94 -1.85 -23.75
C ALA A 289 -7.77 -3.29 -23.27
N VAL A 290 -7.60 -3.51 -21.96
CA VAL A 290 -7.50 -4.86 -21.37
C VAL A 290 -8.79 -5.65 -21.54
N ILE A 291 -9.94 -4.99 -21.50
CA ILE A 291 -11.26 -5.62 -21.63
C ILE A 291 -11.64 -5.78 -23.10
N GLN A 292 -11.34 -4.75 -23.91
CA GLN A 292 -11.74 -4.66 -25.31
C GLN A 292 -10.84 -5.51 -26.21
N ASN A 293 -9.53 -5.42 -26.07
CA ASN A 293 -8.59 -6.16 -26.90
C ASN A 293 -7.35 -6.56 -26.10
N PRO A 294 -7.46 -7.57 -25.21
CA PRO A 294 -6.34 -8.00 -24.37
C PRO A 294 -5.11 -8.40 -25.20
N TYR A 295 -5.31 -8.93 -26.41
CA TYR A 295 -4.23 -9.35 -27.30
C TYR A 295 -3.47 -8.18 -27.92
N MET A 296 -4.01 -6.96 -27.94
CA MET A 296 -3.30 -5.77 -28.41
C MET A 296 -2.73 -4.94 -27.26
N ASP A 297 -2.93 -5.37 -26.02
CA ASP A 297 -2.39 -4.67 -24.87
C ASP A 297 -0.93 -5.04 -24.63
N GLU A 298 -0.02 -4.15 -25.02
CA GLU A 298 1.43 -4.31 -24.85
C GLU A 298 1.82 -4.70 -23.42
N SER A 299 1.20 -4.08 -22.41
CA SER A 299 1.51 -4.39 -21.02
C SER A 299 0.98 -5.75 -20.56
N LEU A 300 -0.05 -6.33 -21.19
CA LEU A 300 -0.48 -7.69 -20.92
C LEU A 300 0.42 -8.69 -21.66
N GLN A 301 0.77 -8.41 -22.92
CA GLN A 301 1.70 -9.22 -23.69
C GLN A 301 3.07 -9.33 -22.99
N LEU A 302 3.64 -8.20 -22.55
CA LEU A 302 4.90 -8.17 -21.81
C LEU A 302 4.80 -8.97 -20.49
N ARG A 303 3.67 -8.91 -19.79
CA ARG A 303 3.46 -9.73 -18.58
C ARG A 303 3.40 -11.22 -18.88
N ALA A 304 2.75 -11.62 -19.96
CA ALA A 304 2.71 -13.02 -20.38
C ALA A 304 4.11 -13.51 -20.78
N TYR A 305 4.86 -12.67 -21.49
CA TYR A 305 6.26 -12.93 -21.85
C TYR A 305 7.16 -13.09 -20.62
N TYR A 306 7.14 -12.13 -19.68
CA TYR A 306 7.94 -12.21 -18.45
C TYR A 306 7.46 -13.32 -17.50
N PHE A 307 6.18 -13.70 -17.56
CA PHE A 307 5.68 -14.86 -16.84
C PHE A 307 6.32 -16.15 -17.37
N ALA A 308 6.33 -16.36 -18.70
CA ALA A 308 6.97 -17.54 -19.31
C ALA A 308 8.46 -17.62 -18.98
N LYS A 309 9.21 -16.53 -19.20
CA LYS A 309 10.64 -16.47 -18.85
C LYS A 309 10.90 -16.68 -17.36
N GLY A 310 10.08 -16.07 -16.51
CA GLY A 310 10.21 -16.25 -15.08
C GLY A 310 9.94 -17.68 -14.63
N LEU A 311 9.06 -18.43 -15.31
CA LEU A 311 8.87 -19.86 -15.03
C LEU A 311 10.11 -20.69 -15.38
N GLU A 312 10.79 -20.37 -16.48
CA GLU A 312 12.07 -21.00 -16.85
C GLU A 312 13.13 -20.74 -15.77
N ARG A 313 13.30 -19.48 -15.34
CA ARG A 313 14.24 -19.12 -14.26
C ARG A 313 13.88 -19.76 -12.92
N LEU A 314 12.57 -19.82 -12.64
CA LEU A 314 12.06 -20.46 -11.44
C LEU A 314 12.38 -21.95 -11.46
N SER A 315 12.28 -22.66 -12.60
CA SER A 315 12.63 -24.09 -12.64
C SER A 315 14.10 -24.34 -12.29
N ASP A 316 15.01 -23.44 -12.63
CA ASP A 316 16.44 -23.58 -12.32
C ASP A 316 16.76 -23.28 -10.84
N HIS A 317 15.98 -22.40 -10.21
CA HIS A 317 16.27 -21.89 -8.85
C HIS A 317 15.09 -22.02 -7.88
N TRP A 318 14.19 -22.98 -8.08
CA TRP A 318 12.92 -23.04 -7.35
C TRP A 318 13.09 -23.18 -5.83
N LEU A 319 14.14 -23.84 -5.36
CA LEU A 319 14.31 -24.12 -3.94
C LEU A 319 14.84 -22.91 -3.17
N LEU A 320 15.96 -22.31 -3.64
CA LEU A 320 16.68 -21.24 -2.94
C LEU A 320 16.38 -19.84 -3.48
N GLY A 321 15.73 -19.75 -4.65
CA GLY A 321 15.50 -18.50 -5.35
C GLY A 321 16.77 -17.95 -6.01
N ASN A 322 16.58 -16.87 -6.76
CA ASN A 322 17.63 -16.11 -7.40
C ASN A 322 17.26 -14.62 -7.37
N PHE A 323 17.67 -13.94 -6.30
CA PHE A 323 17.31 -12.54 -6.07
C PHE A 323 17.87 -11.64 -7.18
N MET A 324 16.97 -10.90 -7.85
CA MET A 324 17.28 -10.05 -9.02
C MET A 324 17.85 -10.81 -10.23
N ALA A 325 17.42 -12.06 -10.44
CA ALA A 325 17.83 -12.87 -11.59
C ALA A 325 17.69 -12.13 -12.93
N GLU A 326 16.61 -11.35 -13.08
CA GLU A 326 16.31 -10.60 -14.30
C GLU A 326 17.35 -9.51 -14.62
N VAL A 327 17.95 -8.92 -13.59
CA VAL A 327 19.04 -7.95 -13.74
C VAL A 327 20.35 -8.67 -14.05
N ILE A 328 20.63 -9.77 -13.35
CA ILE A 328 21.86 -10.55 -13.54
C ILE A 328 21.96 -11.12 -14.96
N LEU A 329 20.82 -11.52 -15.54
CA LEU A 329 20.73 -12.05 -16.90
C LEU A 329 20.70 -10.96 -17.98
N GLY A 330 20.81 -9.68 -17.61
CA GLY A 330 20.87 -8.56 -18.55
C GLY A 330 19.52 -8.18 -19.18
N GLU A 331 18.41 -8.70 -18.67
CA GLU A 331 17.06 -8.35 -19.17
C GLU A 331 16.60 -6.96 -18.69
N GLY A 332 17.20 -6.48 -17.61
CA GLY A 332 16.96 -5.15 -17.05
C GLY A 332 15.97 -5.15 -15.88
N GLN A 333 15.87 -4.02 -15.21
CA GLN A 333 14.95 -3.90 -14.08
C GLN A 333 13.49 -3.89 -14.54
N GLY A 334 12.65 -4.66 -13.87
CA GLY A 334 11.21 -4.71 -14.17
C GLY A 334 10.80 -5.82 -15.12
N THR A 335 11.72 -6.69 -15.53
CA THR A 335 11.44 -7.87 -16.39
C THR A 335 11.19 -9.16 -15.57
N TYR A 336 10.79 -9.00 -14.31
CA TYR A 336 10.37 -10.08 -13.41
C TYR A 336 8.91 -10.50 -13.63
N ILE A 337 8.50 -11.62 -13.02
CA ILE A 337 7.09 -12.04 -13.02
C ILE A 337 6.22 -10.98 -12.31
N HIS A 338 5.13 -10.53 -12.93
CA HIS A 338 4.27 -9.49 -12.34
C HIS A 338 3.16 -10.04 -11.44
N ASN A 339 3.48 -11.04 -10.63
CA ASN A 339 2.58 -11.60 -9.62
C ASN A 339 3.36 -12.23 -8.45
N TRP A 340 2.67 -12.89 -7.54
CA TRP A 340 3.24 -13.53 -6.35
C TRP A 340 4.36 -14.52 -6.65
N LEU A 341 4.37 -15.18 -7.81
CA LEU A 341 5.43 -16.13 -8.16
C LEU A 341 6.81 -15.45 -8.28
N SER A 342 6.87 -14.15 -8.53
CA SER A 342 8.16 -13.42 -8.45
C SER A 342 8.77 -13.44 -7.05
N PHE A 343 7.95 -13.58 -6.00
CA PHE A 343 8.46 -13.75 -4.64
C PHE A 343 9.09 -15.13 -4.46
N TRP A 344 8.54 -16.16 -5.12
CA TRP A 344 9.14 -17.48 -5.18
C TRP A 344 10.43 -17.47 -5.98
N GLU A 345 10.41 -16.87 -7.18
CA GLU A 345 11.60 -16.71 -8.02
C GLU A 345 12.73 -16.00 -7.27
N ALA A 346 12.44 -14.90 -6.56
CA ALA A 346 13.45 -14.10 -5.89
C ALA A 346 14.01 -14.71 -4.60
N TYR A 347 13.19 -15.41 -3.80
CA TYR A 347 13.55 -15.82 -2.44
C TYR A 347 13.46 -17.33 -2.18
N GLY A 348 13.01 -18.12 -3.14
CA GLY A 348 12.89 -19.57 -3.02
C GLY A 348 11.63 -20.04 -2.32
N LEU A 349 11.47 -21.37 -2.26
CA LEU A 349 10.25 -22.01 -1.80
C LEU A 349 9.93 -21.70 -0.33
N GLY A 350 10.95 -21.67 0.53
CA GLY A 350 10.78 -21.46 1.98
C GLY A 350 10.09 -20.13 2.32
N PRO A 351 10.71 -18.97 1.99
CA PRO A 351 10.09 -17.67 2.17
C PRO A 351 8.75 -17.54 1.44
N PHE A 352 8.60 -18.14 0.25
CA PHE A 352 7.35 -18.11 -0.49
C PHE A 352 6.20 -18.79 0.26
N VAL A 353 6.37 -20.03 0.72
CA VAL A 353 5.36 -20.77 1.49
C VAL A 353 5.03 -20.04 2.79
N LEU A 354 6.05 -19.51 3.49
CA LEU A 354 5.82 -18.70 4.68
C LEU A 354 5.01 -17.42 4.36
N SER A 355 5.30 -16.75 3.24
CA SER A 355 4.54 -15.59 2.79
C SER A 355 3.06 -15.91 2.53
N LEU A 356 2.78 -17.06 1.89
CA LEU A 356 1.41 -17.53 1.65
C LEU A 356 0.68 -17.80 2.97
N GLY A 357 1.35 -18.46 3.93
CA GLY A 357 0.78 -18.73 5.25
C GLY A 357 0.45 -17.45 6.01
N VAL A 358 1.37 -16.48 6.05
CA VAL A 358 1.14 -15.17 6.67
C VAL A 358 -0.05 -14.45 6.02
N PHE A 359 -0.12 -14.43 4.69
CA PHE A 359 -1.22 -13.78 3.99
C PHE A 359 -2.56 -14.49 4.13
N ALA A 360 -2.57 -15.82 4.18
CA ALA A 360 -3.78 -16.58 4.49
C ALA A 360 -4.33 -16.16 5.88
N ILE A 361 -3.47 -16.01 6.89
CA ILE A 361 -3.88 -15.49 8.20
C ILE A 361 -4.45 -14.07 8.08
N ALA A 362 -3.84 -13.20 7.26
CA ALA A 362 -4.33 -11.85 7.01
C ALA A 362 -5.76 -11.84 6.42
N VAL A 363 -5.99 -12.67 5.39
CA VAL A 363 -7.29 -12.84 4.72
C VAL A 363 -8.33 -13.34 5.71
N LEU A 364 -8.03 -14.44 6.42
CA LEU A 364 -8.97 -15.04 7.36
C LEU A 364 -9.35 -14.04 8.46
N ARG A 365 -8.40 -13.24 8.95
CA ARG A 365 -8.69 -12.14 9.89
C ARG A 365 -9.55 -11.06 9.26
N SER A 366 -9.28 -10.65 8.03
CA SER A 366 -10.08 -9.65 7.32
C SER A 366 -11.52 -10.12 7.07
N ILE A 367 -11.71 -11.38 6.67
CA ILE A 367 -13.01 -12.02 6.52
C ILE A 367 -13.75 -12.04 7.86
N LYS A 368 -13.08 -12.45 8.95
CA LYS A 368 -13.66 -12.44 10.30
C LYS A 368 -14.11 -11.03 10.72
N LEU A 369 -13.30 -10.00 10.44
CA LEU A 369 -13.63 -8.61 10.74
C LEU A 369 -14.80 -8.09 9.88
N LEU A 370 -14.92 -8.54 8.63
CA LEU A 370 -16.08 -8.25 7.77
C LEU A 370 -17.36 -8.92 8.26
N ALA A 371 -17.26 -10.18 8.68
CA ALA A 371 -18.40 -10.96 9.18
C ALA A 371 -18.91 -10.49 10.55
N TRP A 372 -18.08 -9.75 11.30
CA TRP A 372 -18.48 -9.26 12.62
C TRP A 372 -19.60 -8.21 12.52
N LYS A 373 -20.69 -8.41 13.28
CA LYS A 373 -21.89 -7.54 13.28
C LYS A 373 -21.62 -6.07 13.66
N GLY A 374 -20.48 -5.76 14.28
CA GLY A 374 -20.10 -4.38 14.63
C GLY A 374 -19.87 -3.46 13.43
N MET A 375 -19.70 -2.16 13.66
CA MET A 375 -19.34 -1.23 12.58
C MET A 375 -17.86 -1.41 12.19
N LEU A 376 -17.61 -1.84 10.94
CA LEU A 376 -16.30 -1.68 10.31
C LEU A 376 -15.97 -0.19 10.17
N SER A 377 -15.12 0.29 11.06
CA SER A 377 -14.67 1.68 11.16
C SER A 377 -13.24 1.72 11.73
N GLY A 378 -12.62 2.89 11.66
CA GLY A 378 -11.31 3.09 12.25
C GLY A 378 -10.25 2.17 11.65
N VAL A 379 -9.26 1.80 12.47
CA VAL A 379 -8.14 0.97 12.04
C VAL A 379 -8.57 -0.38 11.44
N ARG A 380 -9.74 -0.91 11.81
CA ARG A 380 -10.29 -2.14 11.20
C ARG A 380 -10.62 -1.95 9.72
N LEU A 381 -11.21 -0.81 9.36
CA LEU A 381 -11.50 -0.49 7.96
C LEU A 381 -10.20 -0.35 7.16
N PHE A 382 -9.20 0.29 7.74
CA PHE A 382 -7.88 0.43 7.13
C PHE A 382 -7.25 -0.95 6.86
N PHE A 383 -7.18 -1.80 7.89
CA PHE A 383 -6.61 -3.14 7.77
C PHE A 383 -7.32 -3.97 6.69
N VAL A 384 -8.65 -4.05 6.74
CA VAL A 384 -9.43 -4.85 5.77
C VAL A 384 -9.26 -4.31 4.35
N GLY A 385 -9.35 -2.99 4.17
CA GLY A 385 -9.20 -2.36 2.85
C GLY A 385 -7.82 -2.61 2.25
N VAL A 386 -6.74 -2.33 3.01
CA VAL A 386 -5.37 -2.53 2.54
C VAL A 386 -5.06 -4.01 2.33
N CYS A 387 -5.55 -4.91 3.19
CA CYS A 387 -5.32 -6.35 3.04
C CYS A 387 -5.87 -6.89 1.72
N PHE A 388 -7.15 -6.65 1.41
CA PHE A 388 -7.73 -7.09 0.14
C PHE A 388 -7.11 -6.39 -1.06
N TYR A 389 -6.85 -5.07 -0.94
CA TYR A 389 -6.18 -4.32 -1.99
C TYR A 389 -4.81 -4.90 -2.36
N CYS A 390 -3.97 -5.19 -1.36
CA CYS A 390 -2.63 -5.73 -1.58
C CYS A 390 -2.68 -7.14 -2.17
N ILE A 391 -3.58 -8.00 -1.70
CA ILE A 391 -3.68 -9.38 -2.17
C ILE A 391 -4.13 -9.44 -3.63
N ILE A 392 -5.17 -8.70 -3.99
CA ILE A 392 -5.65 -8.64 -5.37
C ILE A 392 -4.52 -8.15 -6.29
N ASN A 393 -3.78 -7.11 -5.87
CA ASN A 393 -2.67 -6.59 -6.65
C ASN A 393 -1.51 -7.59 -6.79
N VAL A 394 -1.10 -8.30 -5.75
CA VAL A 394 0.04 -9.23 -5.83
C VAL A 394 -0.32 -10.48 -6.62
N ILE A 395 -1.58 -10.92 -6.57
CA ILE A 395 -2.03 -12.03 -7.42
C ILE A 395 -2.00 -11.64 -8.92
N VAL A 396 -2.33 -10.39 -9.25
CA VAL A 396 -2.62 -9.99 -10.64
C VAL A 396 -1.51 -9.17 -11.31
N ALA A 397 -0.77 -8.35 -10.58
CA ALA A 397 -0.01 -7.26 -11.19
C ALA A 397 1.24 -6.76 -10.46
N ARG A 398 1.50 -7.21 -9.22
CA ARG A 398 2.61 -6.71 -8.40
C ARG A 398 3.58 -7.82 -8.05
N ALA A 399 4.85 -7.47 -8.02
CA ALA A 399 5.95 -8.37 -7.77
C ALA A 399 6.56 -8.17 -6.38
N TYR A 400 7.58 -8.97 -6.06
CA TYR A 400 8.25 -9.01 -4.75
C TYR A 400 8.86 -7.65 -4.31
N VAL A 401 9.19 -6.77 -5.24
CA VAL A 401 9.73 -5.42 -4.95
C VAL A 401 8.67 -4.44 -4.43
N TRP A 402 7.39 -4.79 -4.54
CA TRP A 402 6.29 -3.91 -4.18
C TRP A 402 6.12 -3.84 -2.66
N PRO A 403 6.37 -2.67 -2.03
CA PRO A 403 6.64 -2.64 -0.59
C PRO A 403 5.38 -2.74 0.29
N TYR A 404 4.19 -2.49 -0.26
CA TYR A 404 2.96 -2.39 0.55
C TYR A 404 2.45 -3.73 1.11
N ILE A 405 2.95 -4.87 0.61
CA ILE A 405 2.69 -6.18 1.24
C ILE A 405 3.21 -6.24 2.67
N TRP A 406 4.34 -5.58 2.94
CA TRP A 406 4.98 -5.58 4.24
C TRP A 406 4.16 -4.84 5.28
N LEU A 407 3.42 -3.80 4.87
CA LEU A 407 2.44 -3.14 5.73
C LEU A 407 1.38 -4.12 6.22
N VAL A 408 0.83 -4.95 5.33
CA VAL A 408 -0.17 -5.98 5.71
C VAL A 408 0.45 -7.01 6.64
N ILE A 409 1.65 -7.51 6.33
CA ILE A 409 2.38 -8.47 7.18
C ILE A 409 2.55 -7.92 8.60
N GLY A 410 2.97 -6.66 8.72
CA GLY A 410 3.13 -5.99 10.02
C GLY A 410 1.80 -5.87 10.78
N MET A 411 0.72 -5.50 10.10
CA MET A 411 -0.59 -5.34 10.75
C MET A 411 -1.14 -6.65 11.34
N ILE A 412 -0.76 -7.82 10.81
CA ILE A 412 -1.17 -9.13 11.35
C ILE A 412 -0.57 -9.37 12.75
N GLY A 413 0.56 -8.77 13.08
CA GLY A 413 1.11 -8.79 14.44
C GLY A 413 0.27 -8.02 15.46
N THR A 414 -0.64 -7.14 15.00
CA THR A 414 -1.35 -6.23 15.90
C THR A 414 -2.68 -6.79 16.40
N PRO A 415 -3.00 -6.62 17.71
CA PRO A 415 -4.27 -7.06 18.28
C PRO A 415 -5.41 -6.06 17.96
N ILE A 416 -5.92 -6.11 16.73
CA ILE A 416 -6.93 -5.18 16.20
C ILE A 416 -8.24 -5.16 17.03
N ASN A 417 -8.55 -6.22 17.77
CA ASN A 417 -9.76 -6.31 18.60
C ASN A 417 -9.76 -5.36 19.81
N LEU A 418 -8.60 -4.89 20.28
CA LEU A 418 -8.49 -4.06 21.48
C LEU A 418 -8.70 -2.56 21.22
N ALA A 419 -8.50 -2.09 19.98
CA ALA A 419 -8.44 -0.67 19.66
C ALA A 419 -9.76 0.09 19.89
N ASP A 420 -10.90 -0.53 19.58
CA ASP A 420 -12.22 0.14 19.65
C ASP A 420 -12.81 0.19 21.07
N LYS A 421 -12.43 -0.77 21.95
CA LYS A 421 -12.93 -0.79 23.33
C LYS A 421 -12.37 0.37 24.18
N MET A 422 -11.20 0.90 23.82
CA MET A 422 -10.56 1.99 24.56
C MET A 422 -11.12 3.37 24.16
N VAL A 423 -11.43 3.58 22.88
CA VAL A 423 -11.94 4.87 22.39
C VAL A 423 -13.34 5.17 22.93
N ASN A 424 -14.23 4.18 22.96
CA ASN A 424 -15.61 4.35 23.45
C ASN A 424 -15.73 4.49 24.97
N LYS A 425 -14.63 4.32 25.72
CA LYS A 425 -14.59 4.58 27.17
C LYS A 425 -14.10 5.99 27.51
N CYS A 426 -13.52 6.69 26.54
CA CYS A 426 -12.91 8.01 26.73
C CYS A 426 -13.64 9.14 26.01
N ALA A 427 -14.59 8.81 25.13
CA ALA A 427 -15.60 9.72 24.59
C ALA A 427 -16.88 9.57 25.41
#